data_AF-A0A843SB81-F1
#
_entry.id   AF-A0A843SB81-F1
#
_cell.length_a   1.000
_cell.length_b   1.000
_cell.length_c   1.000
_cell.angle_alpha   90.00
_cell.angle_beta   90.00
_cell.angle_gamma   90.00
#
_symmetry.space_group_name_H-M   'P 1'
#
loop_
_entity.id
_entity.type
_entity.pdbx_description
1 polymer ?
#
loop_
_entity_poly.entity_id
_entity_poly.type
_entity_poly.pdbx_seq_one_letter_code
_entity_poly.pdbx_strand_id
1 'polypeptide(L)'
;FAGMMLAGMGATVHRIERPGPAPALPRDNGLLRWRNFHEIDLKDPQGHARARELIGAADALYEGFRPGVMERLGLGPADCHALNPGLVYVRMTGWDQYGPYAHTAGHDINYLAVSGVLDTIGEPTGPPRAPANHEHRARS
;
A
#
# COMPACT_ATOMS: atom_id res chain seq x y z
N PHE A 1 -4.93 1.78 -5.85
CA PHE A 1 -6.08 1.26 -6.63
C PHE A 1 -7.20 0.71 -5.74
N ALA A 2 -6.99 -0.33 -4.93
CA ALA A 2 -8.05 -0.92 -4.08
C ALA A 2 -8.83 0.13 -3.27
N GLY A 3 -8.11 1.03 -2.62
CA GLY A 3 -8.72 2.18 -1.96
C GLY A 3 -9.67 2.95 -2.88
N MET A 4 -9.19 3.45 -4.02
CA MET A 4 -9.95 4.21 -5.01
C MET A 4 -11.31 3.56 -5.35
N MET A 5 -11.29 2.25 -5.60
CA MET A 5 -12.48 1.45 -5.89
C MET A 5 -13.44 1.43 -4.69
N LEU A 6 -12.94 1.16 -3.48
CA LEU A 6 -13.75 1.15 -2.26
C LEU A 6 -14.48 2.48 -2.03
N ALA A 7 -13.78 3.61 -2.17
CA ALA A 7 -14.45 4.91 -2.01
C ALA A 7 -15.42 5.22 -3.16
N GLY A 8 -15.13 4.76 -4.38
CA GLY A 8 -16.08 4.84 -5.49
C GLY A 8 -17.37 4.06 -5.25
N MET A 9 -17.33 3.02 -4.40
CA MET A 9 -18.49 2.25 -3.95
C MET A 9 -19.13 2.80 -2.66
N GLY A 10 -18.69 3.97 -2.17
CA GLY A 10 -19.27 4.66 -1.02
C GLY A 10 -18.54 4.46 0.31
N ALA A 11 -17.43 3.72 0.34
CA ALA A 11 -16.66 3.60 1.57
C ALA A 11 -15.96 4.92 1.94
N THR A 12 -15.99 5.29 3.23
CA THR A 12 -15.10 6.33 3.74
C THR A 12 -13.71 5.73 3.92
N VAL A 13 -12.69 6.28 3.27
CA VAL A 13 -11.35 5.69 3.35
C VAL A 13 -10.32 6.69 3.89
N HIS A 14 -9.77 6.31 5.03
CA HIS A 14 -8.68 6.99 5.70
C HIS A 14 -7.34 6.44 5.18
N ARG A 15 -6.46 7.33 4.73
CA ARG A 15 -5.09 6.99 4.33
C ARG A 15 -4.14 7.59 5.35
N ILE A 16 -3.41 6.70 6.05
CA ILE A 16 -2.33 7.09 6.94
C ILE A 16 -1.03 7.15 6.15
N GLU A 17 -0.28 8.24 6.30
CA GLU A 17 1.04 8.40 5.72
C GLU A 17 2.03 9.00 6.73
N ARG A 18 3.31 8.68 6.54
CA ARG A 18 4.36 9.18 7.41
C ARG A 18 4.55 10.68 7.16
N PRO A 19 4.67 11.52 8.20
CA PRO A 19 5.10 12.91 8.06
C PRO A 19 6.48 13.00 7.42
N GLY A 20 6.71 14.01 6.57
CA GLY A 20 8.02 14.26 5.97
C GLY A 20 7.96 14.52 4.46
N PRO A 21 8.98 14.09 3.68
CA PRO A 21 9.07 14.39 2.25
C PRO A 21 7.80 13.98 1.50
N ALA A 22 7.55 14.67 0.38
CA ALA A 22 6.36 14.45 -0.43
C ALA A 22 6.14 12.95 -0.71
N PRO A 23 4.90 12.45 -0.56
CA PRO A 23 4.60 11.04 -0.78
C PRO A 23 4.94 10.64 -2.22
N ALA A 24 5.29 9.36 -2.42
CA ALA A 24 5.65 8.81 -3.73
C ALA A 24 4.57 9.02 -4.81
N LEU A 25 3.31 9.17 -4.39
CA LEU A 25 2.21 9.60 -5.24
C LEU A 25 1.66 10.92 -4.69
N PRO A 26 1.59 11.98 -5.52
CA PRO A 26 0.92 13.23 -5.17
C PRO A 26 -0.52 13.01 -4.71
N ARG A 27 -1.01 13.79 -3.73
CA ARG A 27 -2.37 13.61 -3.16
C ARG A 27 -3.49 13.92 -4.17
N ASP A 28 -3.20 14.74 -5.17
CA ASP A 28 -4.09 15.07 -6.30
C ASP A 28 -4.08 14.00 -7.42
N ASN A 29 -3.26 12.96 -7.29
CA ASN A 29 -3.27 11.84 -8.23
C ASN A 29 -4.65 11.15 -8.24
N GLY A 30 -5.17 10.88 -9.43
CA GLY A 30 -6.49 10.26 -9.61
C GLY A 30 -6.67 8.91 -8.89
N LEU A 31 -5.59 8.17 -8.62
CA LEU A 31 -5.61 6.92 -7.85
C LEU A 31 -5.87 7.13 -6.36
N LEU A 32 -5.68 8.35 -5.85
CA LEU A 32 -5.84 8.72 -4.45
C LEU A 32 -7.07 9.60 -4.21
N ARG A 33 -7.92 9.79 -5.22
CA ARG A 33 -9.17 10.55 -5.05
C ARG A 33 -10.06 9.95 -3.95
N TRP A 34 -10.82 10.83 -3.30
CA TRP A 34 -11.77 10.51 -2.23
C TRP A 34 -11.11 9.84 -1.00
N ARG A 35 -9.84 10.14 -0.72
CA ARG A 35 -9.18 9.77 0.54
C ARG A 35 -9.26 10.91 1.55
N ASN A 36 -9.45 10.54 2.82
CA ASN A 36 -9.12 11.40 3.96
C ASN A 36 -7.68 11.11 4.38
N PHE A 37 -6.77 12.08 4.20
CA PHE A 37 -5.35 11.91 4.50
C PHE A 37 -5.04 12.24 5.97
N HIS A 38 -4.19 11.43 6.59
CA HIS A 38 -3.70 11.62 7.95
C HIS A 38 -2.17 11.47 7.94
N GLU A 39 -1.45 12.55 8.26
CA GLU A 39 -0.01 12.48 8.51
C GLU A 39 0.21 12.02 9.95
N ILE A 40 0.65 10.78 10.14
CA ILE A 40 0.82 10.17 11.46
C ILE A 40 2.17 9.43 11.48
N ASP A 41 3.04 9.81 12.40
CA ASP A 41 4.22 9.00 12.70
C ASP A 41 3.81 7.85 13.64
N LEU A 42 3.78 6.63 13.09
CA LEU A 42 3.44 5.42 13.85
C LEU A 42 4.49 5.04 14.92
N LYS A 43 5.65 5.69 14.93
CA LYS A 43 6.68 5.50 15.96
C LYS A 43 6.54 6.48 17.12
N ASP A 44 5.84 7.59 16.91
CA ASP A 44 5.53 8.53 17.97
C ASP A 44 4.37 7.96 18.82
N PRO A 45 4.45 8.01 20.16
CA PRO A 45 3.37 7.48 21.02
C PRO A 45 2.00 8.10 20.76
N GLN A 46 1.93 9.42 20.46
CA GLN A 46 0.65 10.08 20.17
C GLN A 46 0.14 9.67 18.78
N GLY A 47 1.05 9.62 17.79
CA GLY A 47 0.70 9.14 16.46
C GLY A 47 0.21 7.68 16.47
N HIS A 48 0.90 6.81 17.21
CA HIS A 48 0.49 5.43 17.41
C HIS A 48 -0.89 5.32 18.08
N ALA A 49 -1.16 6.09 19.13
CA ALA A 49 -2.48 6.15 19.76
C ALA A 49 -3.57 6.59 18.77
N ARG A 50 -3.30 7.62 17.97
CA ARG A 50 -4.23 8.12 16.95
C ARG A 50 -4.50 7.08 15.86
N ALA A 51 -3.49 6.35 15.41
CA ALA A 51 -3.67 5.26 14.46
C ALA A 51 -4.55 4.14 15.04
N ARG A 52 -4.37 3.80 16.32
CA ARG A 52 -5.23 2.83 17.02
C ARG A 52 -6.68 3.32 17.09
N GLU A 53 -6.94 4.58 17.40
CA GLU A 53 -8.31 5.12 17.37
C GLU A 53 -8.99 4.94 16.01
N LEU A 54 -8.27 5.25 14.92
CA LEU A 54 -8.79 5.08 13.56
C LEU A 54 -9.06 3.61 13.24
N ILE A 55 -8.14 2.70 13.61
CA ILE A 55 -8.27 1.27 13.36
C ILE A 55 -9.42 0.66 14.19
N GLY A 56 -9.57 1.10 15.45
CA GLY A 56 -10.62 0.62 16.35
C GLY A 56 -12.03 0.97 15.86
N ALA A 57 -12.17 2.01 15.05
CA ALA A 57 -13.44 2.42 14.44
C ALA A 57 -13.61 1.94 12.99
N ALA A 58 -12.61 1.28 12.40
CA ALA A 58 -12.64 0.86 11.00
C ALA A 58 -13.25 -0.53 10.82
N ASP A 59 -13.96 -0.75 9.72
CA ASP A 59 -14.43 -2.08 9.31
C ASP A 59 -13.30 -2.92 8.70
N ALA A 60 -12.34 -2.26 8.05
CA ALA A 60 -11.21 -2.92 7.40
C ALA A 60 -9.93 -2.08 7.48
N LEU A 61 -8.80 -2.76 7.62
CA LEU A 61 -7.46 -2.21 7.50
C LEU A 61 -6.74 -2.95 6.38
N TYR A 62 -6.15 -2.22 5.43
CA TYR A 62 -5.27 -2.80 4.42
C TYR A 62 -3.88 -2.17 4.49
N GLU A 63 -2.85 -3.01 4.45
CA GLU A 63 -1.45 -2.59 4.55
C GLU A 63 -0.59 -3.31 3.53
N GLY A 64 0.50 -2.67 3.11
CA GLY A 64 1.46 -3.19 2.15
C GLY A 64 2.90 -3.10 2.65
N PHE A 65 3.10 -3.11 3.97
CA PHE A 65 4.42 -3.19 4.57
C PHE A 65 5.01 -4.60 4.39
N ARG A 66 6.31 -4.70 4.65
CA ARG A 66 6.98 -6.01 4.71
C ARG A 66 6.43 -6.82 5.89
N PRO A 67 6.41 -8.16 5.79
CA PRO A 67 6.08 -9.02 6.93
C PRO A 67 6.87 -8.63 8.19
N GLY A 68 6.17 -8.56 9.32
CA GLY A 68 6.75 -8.21 10.63
C GLY A 68 6.82 -6.70 10.94
N VAL A 69 6.59 -5.81 9.97
CA VAL A 69 6.65 -4.36 10.24
C VAL A 69 5.50 -3.92 11.14
N MET A 70 4.28 -4.34 10.83
CA MET A 70 3.09 -3.96 11.60
C MET A 70 3.10 -4.57 13.00
N GLU A 71 3.60 -5.80 13.16
CA GLU A 71 3.81 -6.45 14.45
C GLU A 71 4.81 -5.68 15.31
N ARG A 72 5.95 -5.26 14.74
CA ARG A 72 6.94 -4.45 15.47
C ARG A 72 6.38 -3.07 15.86
N LEU A 73 5.42 -2.56 15.11
CA LEU A 73 4.71 -1.33 15.43
C LEU A 73 3.58 -1.53 16.44
N GLY A 74 3.26 -2.76 16.87
CA GLY A 74 2.11 -3.03 17.74
C GLY A 74 0.75 -2.85 17.05
N LEU A 75 0.74 -2.94 15.72
CA LEU A 75 -0.42 -2.84 14.84
C LEU A 75 -0.55 -4.10 13.97
N GLY A 76 -0.05 -5.23 14.46
CA GLY A 76 -0.21 -6.53 13.82
C GLY A 76 -1.66 -7.01 13.91
N PRO A 77 -2.03 -8.09 13.18
CA PRO A 77 -3.38 -8.64 13.17
C PRO A 77 -3.89 -8.94 14.58
N ALA A 78 -3.07 -9.57 15.43
CA ALA A 78 -3.44 -9.88 16.81
C ALA A 78 -3.73 -8.62 17.63
N ASP A 79 -2.87 -7.60 17.55
CA ASP A 79 -3.06 -6.33 18.27
C ASP A 79 -4.31 -5.59 17.79
N CYS A 80 -4.56 -5.60 16.49
CA CYS A 80 -5.71 -4.95 15.87
C CYS A 80 -7.01 -5.71 16.15
N HIS A 81 -7.00 -7.05 16.19
CA HIS A 81 -8.17 -7.85 16.57
C HIS A 81 -8.48 -7.80 18.06
N ALA A 82 -7.47 -7.64 18.91
CA ALA A 82 -7.69 -7.35 20.33
C ALA A 82 -8.37 -5.99 20.55
N LEU A 83 -8.15 -5.03 19.63
CA LEU A 83 -8.77 -3.71 19.65
C LEU A 83 -10.18 -3.71 19.02
N ASN A 84 -10.34 -4.39 17.88
CA ASN A 84 -11.60 -4.52 17.16
C ASN A 84 -11.74 -5.96 16.61
N PRO A 85 -12.48 -6.85 17.29
CA PRO A 85 -12.68 -8.23 16.85
C PRO A 85 -13.40 -8.38 15.50
N GLY A 86 -14.13 -7.35 15.05
CA GLY A 86 -14.83 -7.33 13.76
C GLY A 86 -13.98 -6.85 12.59
N LEU A 87 -12.74 -6.42 12.83
CA LEU A 87 -11.87 -5.82 11.81
C LEU A 87 -11.45 -6.85 10.75
N VAL A 88 -11.69 -6.53 9.48
CA VAL A 88 -11.10 -7.24 8.35
C VAL A 88 -9.67 -6.73 8.13
N TYR A 89 -8.67 -7.56 8.43
CA TYR A 89 -7.25 -7.21 8.26
C TYR A 89 -6.71 -7.78 6.94
N VAL A 90 -6.31 -6.90 6.01
CA VAL A 90 -5.84 -7.24 4.67
C VAL A 90 -4.35 -6.91 4.53
N ARG A 91 -3.58 -7.87 4.02
CA ARG A 91 -2.15 -7.72 3.76
C ARG A 91 -1.87 -7.85 2.27
N MET A 92 -1.29 -6.81 1.69
CA MET A 92 -0.90 -6.77 0.29
C MET A 92 0.60 -7.05 0.21
N THR A 93 0.99 -8.32 0.06
CA THR A 93 2.41 -8.73 0.01
C THR A 93 2.88 -9.11 -1.39
N GLY A 94 4.16 -8.85 -1.64
CA GLY A 94 4.84 -9.08 -2.92
C GLY A 94 4.94 -10.56 -3.34
N TRP A 95 5.20 -11.41 -2.35
CA TRP A 95 5.73 -12.77 -2.51
C TRP A 95 5.13 -13.74 -1.49
N ASP A 96 3.89 -13.47 -1.04
CA ASP A 96 3.24 -14.12 0.09
C ASP A 96 3.83 -13.71 1.47
N GLN A 97 3.15 -14.05 2.57
CA GLN A 97 3.60 -13.80 3.95
C GLN A 97 4.62 -14.82 4.44
N TYR A 98 4.70 -15.97 3.76
CA TYR A 98 5.54 -17.10 4.11
C TYR A 98 6.41 -17.50 2.92
N GLY A 99 7.62 -17.98 3.20
CA GLY A 99 8.53 -18.50 2.17
C GLY A 99 9.81 -17.69 2.00
N PRO A 100 10.74 -18.19 1.17
CA PRO A 100 12.12 -17.69 1.10
C PRO A 100 12.25 -16.25 0.59
N TYR A 101 11.20 -15.70 -0.03
CA TYR A 101 11.18 -14.35 -0.60
C TYR A 101 10.34 -13.35 0.19
N ALA A 102 9.71 -13.77 1.31
CA ALA A 102 8.82 -12.93 2.11
C ALA A 102 9.51 -11.66 2.66
N HIS A 103 10.84 -11.66 2.81
CA HIS A 103 11.63 -10.52 3.28
C HIS A 103 12.28 -9.69 2.16
N THR A 104 12.16 -10.08 0.89
CA THR A 104 12.80 -9.42 -0.26
C THR A 104 11.98 -8.21 -0.73
N ALA A 105 12.64 -7.17 -1.26
CA ALA A 105 11.97 -5.94 -1.70
C ALA A 105 11.05 -6.20 -2.90
N GLY A 106 9.73 -6.12 -2.70
CA GLY A 106 8.74 -6.09 -3.79
C GLY A 106 8.55 -4.67 -4.32
N HIS A 107 9.54 -4.14 -5.04
CA HIS A 107 9.30 -2.98 -5.91
C HIS A 107 8.84 -3.49 -7.28
N ASP A 108 7.94 -2.74 -7.90
CA ASP A 108 7.26 -2.92 -9.20
C ASP A 108 8.13 -3.48 -10.37
N ILE A 109 9.45 -3.40 -10.28
CA ILE A 109 10.40 -3.96 -11.25
C ILE A 109 10.62 -5.48 -11.13
N ASN A 110 10.32 -6.07 -9.96
CA ASN A 110 10.52 -7.51 -9.70
C ASN A 110 9.35 -8.38 -10.18
N TYR A 111 8.13 -7.82 -10.30
CA TYR A 111 6.96 -8.53 -10.84
C TYR A 111 7.06 -8.78 -12.34
N LEU A 112 7.64 -7.83 -13.08
CA LEU A 112 7.90 -7.97 -14.52
C LEU A 112 9.05 -8.94 -14.80
N ALA A 113 10.04 -9.02 -13.91
CA ALA A 113 11.20 -9.90 -14.08
C ALA A 113 10.89 -11.40 -13.86
N VAL A 114 9.87 -11.74 -13.06
CA VAL A 114 9.58 -13.15 -12.72
C VAL A 114 8.35 -13.73 -13.45
N SER A 115 7.48 -12.89 -14.01
CA SER A 115 6.32 -13.36 -14.80
C SER A 115 6.65 -13.75 -16.25
N GLY A 116 7.89 -13.57 -16.70
CA GLY A 116 8.29 -13.82 -18.10
C GLY A 116 7.76 -12.80 -19.11
N VAL A 117 6.96 -11.81 -18.69
CA VAL A 117 6.35 -10.81 -19.58
C VAL A 117 7.40 -9.85 -20.17
N LEU A 118 8.54 -9.65 -19.48
CA LEU A 118 9.63 -8.80 -19.98
C LEU A 118 10.28 -9.35 -21.27
N ASP A 119 10.21 -10.67 -21.52
CA ASP A 119 10.73 -11.30 -22.74
C ASP A 119 9.88 -10.99 -23.99
N THR A 120 8.64 -10.51 -23.78
CA THR A 120 7.69 -10.23 -24.87
C THR A 120 7.59 -8.75 -25.24
N ILE A 121 8.33 -7.86 -24.57
CA ILE A 121 8.27 -6.41 -24.80
C ILE A 121 9.67 -5.87 -25.14
N GLY A 122 10.03 -5.94 -26.42
CA GLY A 122 11.28 -5.42 -26.95
C GLY A 122 11.60 -5.92 -28.37
N GLU A 123 12.53 -5.24 -29.05
CA GLU A 123 13.15 -5.74 -30.29
C GLU A 123 14.11 -6.90 -29.94
N PRO A 124 14.27 -7.92 -30.81
CA PRO A 124 15.00 -9.17 -30.50
C PRO A 124 16.44 -9.02 -30.01
N THR A 125 17.07 -7.86 -30.20
CA THR A 125 18.48 -7.61 -29.86
C THR A 125 18.68 -6.38 -28.95
N GLY A 126 17.62 -5.87 -28.32
CA GLY A 126 17.68 -4.72 -27.40
C GLY A 126 17.48 -5.12 -25.94
N PRO A 127 17.99 -4.33 -24.97
CA PRO A 127 17.70 -4.56 -23.56
C PRO A 127 16.18 -4.46 -23.30
N PRO A 128 15.62 -5.26 -22.38
CA PRO A 128 14.18 -5.27 -22.12
C PRO A 128 13.68 -3.89 -21.67
N ARG A 129 12.51 -3.48 -22.17
CA ARG A 129 11.90 -2.19 -21.78
C ARG A 129 10.85 -2.43 -20.70
N ALA A 130 10.88 -1.60 -19.66
CA ALA A 130 9.75 -1.52 -18.73
C ALA A 130 8.48 -1.10 -19.50
N PRO A 131 7.30 -1.68 -19.20
CA PRO A 131 6.07 -1.28 -19.85
C PRO A 131 5.78 0.20 -19.58
N ALA A 132 5.27 0.89 -20.59
CA ALA A 132 4.89 2.28 -20.47
C ALA A 132 3.71 2.43 -19.50
N ASN A 133 3.91 3.16 -18.40
CA ASN A 133 2.80 3.75 -17.67
C ASN A 133 2.23 4.86 -18.56
N HIS A 134 1.08 4.62 -19.19
CA HIS A 134 0.38 5.64 -19.96
C HIS A 134 -0.19 6.71 -19.01
N GLU A 135 0.65 7.65 -18.58
CA GLU A 135 0.18 8.93 -18.06
C GLU A 135 -0.22 9.78 -19.26
N HIS A 136 -1.54 9.86 -19.49
CA HIS A 136 -2.12 10.81 -20.44
C HIS A 136 -1.81 12.23 -19.94
N ARG A 137 -0.70 12.82 -20.41
CA ARG A 137 -0.50 14.28 -20.34
C ARG A 137 -1.55 14.93 -21.23
N ALA A 138 -2.67 15.31 -20.64
CA ALA A 138 -3.55 16.31 -21.24
C ALA A 138 -2.76 17.63 -21.29
N ARG A 139 -2.44 18.09 -22.50
CA ARG A 139 -1.99 19.46 -22.75
C ARG A 139 -3.25 20.32 -22.90
N SER A 140 -3.30 21.43 -22.17
CA SER A 140 -3.99 22.67 -22.56
C SER A 140 -3.19 23.83 -22.00
#